data_AF-A0A3D5EI09-F1
#
_entry.id   AF-A0A3D5EI09-F1
#
_cell.length_a   1.000
_cell.length_b   1.000
_cell.length_c   1.000
_cell.angle_alpha   90.00
_cell.angle_beta   90.00
_cell.angle_gamma   90.00
#
_symmetry.space_group_name_H-M   'P 1'
#
loop_
_entity.id
_entity.type
_entity.pdbx_description
1 polymer ?
#
loop_
_entity_poly.entity_id
_entity_poly.type
_entity_poly.pdbx_seq_one_letter_code
_entity_poly.pdbx_strand_id
1 'polypeptide(L)'
;MKKFLFASSVIASLVSMSSASAAIILPGGIALNPQNTDLDVGIGNFNNSFEFIQWWDNTSNNTSDGGFEQADFLQSIVDSSGAFNESAIADYENNWKLNGVGDITMPSTLETGKLSCSSCELTFEFGGIGLTSTRDANNSFTGWELNLDGSFLNVYLDNTPDFEIGSVDAIGSDAHLTDAQYDKVTDGDAWLTLAFEDSYFNPGNTSTDPTGGLLAGDSYFSFSVTGGTAVDNFVSNSIRNAQTNIFGQPIAPEFYVYRDILGLGMSAAFGDAPLSSGTSGNLTGVAISAPSTIAFFGLGLVGLSLASRRRNK
;
A
#
# COMPACT_ATOMS: atom_id res chain seq x y z
N MET A 1 -28.92 35.03 14.74
CA MET A 1 -28.56 33.65 14.32
C MET A 1 -27.04 33.68 14.14
N LYS A 2 -26.23 33.13 15.05
CA LYS A 2 -25.77 31.71 15.04
C LYS A 2 -25.31 31.35 13.61
N LYS A 3 -24.02 31.21 13.24
CA LYS A 3 -22.93 30.43 13.86
C LYS A 3 -21.59 30.69 13.14
N PHE A 4 -20.50 30.64 13.92
CA PHE A 4 -19.16 30.10 13.64
C PHE A 4 -18.49 30.29 12.27
N LEU A 5 -17.44 31.13 12.24
CA LEU A 5 -16.26 30.94 11.39
C LEU A 5 -15.14 30.45 12.31
N PHE A 6 -14.86 29.14 12.28
CA PHE A 6 -13.68 28.56 12.91
C PHE A 6 -12.54 28.51 11.89
N ALA A 7 -11.49 29.26 12.22
CA ALA A 7 -10.07 28.97 12.01
C ALA A 7 -9.64 28.24 10.71
N SER A 8 -9.48 29.00 9.63
CA SER A 8 -8.49 28.69 8.59
C SER A 8 -7.20 29.45 8.90
N SER A 9 -6.22 28.82 9.56
CA SER A 9 -4.81 29.24 9.54
C SER A 9 -3.92 28.31 10.36
N VAL A 10 -3.45 27.20 9.77
CA VAL A 10 -2.19 26.53 10.19
C VAL A 10 -1.41 26.13 8.93
N ILE A 11 -1.20 27.09 8.02
CA ILE A 11 -0.27 26.92 6.90
C ILE A 11 0.42 28.28 6.70
N ALA A 12 1.43 28.59 7.52
CA ALA A 12 2.48 29.58 7.24
C ALA A 12 3.37 29.84 8.49
N SER A 13 4.17 28.84 8.92
CA SER A 13 5.35 29.10 9.77
C SER A 13 6.23 27.86 9.97
N LEU A 14 6.59 27.16 8.89
CA LEU A 14 7.61 26.09 8.93
C LEU A 14 8.81 26.35 7.99
N VAL A 15 8.89 27.51 7.36
CA VAL A 15 10.02 27.82 6.49
C VAL A 15 11.12 28.50 7.29
N SER A 16 12.31 27.89 7.25
CA SER A 16 13.62 28.39 7.69
C SER A 16 13.99 28.23 9.17
N MET A 17 14.11 26.99 9.62
CA MET A 17 15.24 26.61 10.47
C MET A 17 15.98 25.48 9.78
N SER A 18 17.28 25.66 9.52
CA SER A 18 18.19 24.59 9.15
C SER A 18 18.32 23.63 10.34
N SER A 19 17.31 22.79 10.55
CA SER A 19 17.33 21.73 11.54
C SER A 19 18.10 20.57 10.95
N ALA A 20 19.17 20.15 11.63
CA ALA A 20 19.53 18.75 11.61
C ALA A 20 18.24 17.98 11.97
N SER A 21 17.63 17.30 11.01
CA SER A 21 16.38 16.60 11.29
C SER A 21 16.70 15.52 12.29
N ALA A 22 16.12 15.61 13.49
CA ALA A 22 16.19 14.52 14.44
C ALA A 22 15.52 13.30 13.79
N ALA A 23 16.10 12.11 14.01
CA ALA A 23 15.47 10.88 13.57
C ALA A 23 14.07 10.79 14.20
N ILE A 24 13.08 10.44 13.37
CA ILE A 24 11.74 10.11 13.82
C ILE A 24 11.79 8.66 14.30
N ILE A 25 11.31 8.41 15.51
CA ILE A 25 11.13 7.06 16.04
C ILE A 25 9.64 6.74 15.99
N LEU A 26 9.31 5.72 15.23
CA LEU A 26 7.96 5.18 15.06
C LEU A 26 7.74 4.03 16.05
N PRO A 27 6.47 3.62 16.29
CA PRO A 27 6.16 2.44 17.08
C PRO A 27 6.93 1.22 16.62
N GLY A 28 7.33 0.39 17.58
CA GLY A 28 8.12 -0.81 17.30
C GLY A 28 9.62 -0.59 17.12
N GLY A 29 10.11 0.66 17.26
CA GLY A 29 11.53 0.95 17.13
C GLY A 29 12.00 1.22 15.69
N ILE A 30 11.07 1.29 14.74
CA ILE A 30 11.38 1.74 13.38
C ILE A 30 11.87 3.19 13.42
N ALA A 31 13.01 3.44 12.80
CA ALA A 31 13.62 4.76 12.73
C ALA A 31 13.57 5.32 11.30
N LEU A 32 13.34 6.62 11.18
CA LEU A 32 13.37 7.36 9.93
C LEU A 32 14.26 8.59 10.08
N ASN A 33 15.27 8.72 9.23
CA ASN A 33 15.94 10.00 9.00
C ASN A 33 15.25 10.66 7.81
N PRO A 34 14.33 11.62 8.01
CA PRO A 34 13.47 12.07 6.93
C PRO A 34 14.25 12.80 5.85
N GLN A 35 13.86 12.58 4.60
CA GLN A 35 14.34 13.38 3.46
C GLN A 35 13.51 14.65 3.27
N ASN A 36 13.98 15.55 2.41
CA ASN A 36 13.19 16.70 1.97
C ASN A 36 11.94 16.23 1.24
N THR A 37 10.80 16.84 1.57
CA THR A 37 9.52 16.57 0.91
C THR A 37 9.28 17.53 -0.24
N ASP A 38 8.69 17.03 -1.32
CA ASP A 38 8.00 17.85 -2.31
C ASP A 38 6.63 17.22 -2.55
N LEU A 39 5.69 17.65 -1.72
CA LEU A 39 4.36 17.03 -1.64
C LEU A 39 3.51 17.33 -2.87
N ASP A 40 3.87 18.31 -3.70
CA ASP A 40 3.13 18.66 -4.90
C ASP A 40 3.49 17.77 -6.10
N VAL A 41 4.52 16.92 -5.95
CA VAL A 41 4.97 15.96 -6.98
C VAL A 41 5.13 14.54 -6.41
N GLY A 42 4.44 14.22 -5.32
CA GLY A 42 4.45 12.87 -4.77
C GLY A 42 5.66 12.48 -3.91
N ILE A 43 6.55 13.43 -3.55
CA ILE A 43 7.77 13.12 -2.79
C ILE A 43 7.51 13.29 -1.30
N GLY A 44 7.30 12.17 -0.62
CA GLY A 44 7.22 12.06 0.84
C GLY A 44 8.58 12.14 1.54
N ASN A 45 8.57 12.08 2.87
CA ASN A 45 9.79 12.14 3.68
C ASN A 45 10.43 10.76 3.94
N PHE A 46 9.79 9.69 3.47
CA PHE A 46 10.38 8.38 3.28
C PHE A 46 10.01 7.82 1.91
N ASN A 47 10.81 6.88 1.44
CA ASN A 47 10.60 6.12 0.22
C ASN A 47 11.30 4.77 0.36
N ASN A 48 10.58 3.73 0.75
CA ASN A 48 11.13 2.37 0.87
C ASN A 48 10.74 1.55 -0.35
N SER A 49 11.67 0.72 -0.80
CA SER A 49 11.34 -0.28 -1.83
C SER A 49 10.68 -1.47 -1.14
N PHE A 50 9.89 -2.22 -1.90
CA PHE A 50 9.27 -3.44 -1.44
C PHE A 50 9.26 -4.48 -2.56
N GLU A 51 9.26 -5.75 -2.16
CA GLU A 51 9.07 -6.89 -3.04
C GLU A 51 7.76 -7.56 -2.66
N PHE A 52 7.08 -8.15 -3.64
CA PHE A 52 5.82 -8.84 -3.40
C PHE A 52 5.64 -10.02 -4.34
N ILE A 53 4.68 -10.88 -4.07
CA ILE A 53 4.08 -11.81 -5.00
C ILE A 53 2.58 -11.61 -4.96
N GLN A 54 1.92 -11.87 -6.07
CA GLN A 54 0.47 -11.78 -6.17
C GLN A 54 -0.11 -12.90 -7.01
N TRP A 55 -1.38 -13.18 -6.80
CA TRP A 55 -2.17 -14.17 -7.50
C TRP A 55 -3.60 -13.71 -7.68
N TRP A 56 -4.22 -14.30 -8.68
CA TRP A 56 -5.66 -14.24 -8.83
C TRP A 56 -6.29 -15.44 -8.12
N ASP A 57 -7.40 -15.21 -7.44
CA ASP A 57 -8.26 -16.22 -6.80
C ASP A 57 -9.66 -16.09 -7.41
N ASN A 58 -10.18 -17.18 -7.97
CA ASN A 58 -11.56 -17.26 -8.41
C ASN A 58 -12.44 -17.83 -7.29
N THR A 59 -13.09 -16.91 -6.58
CA THR A 59 -13.95 -17.22 -5.43
C THR A 59 -15.15 -18.12 -5.75
N SER A 60 -15.48 -18.35 -7.02
CA SER A 60 -16.53 -19.31 -7.41
C SER A 60 -16.09 -20.77 -7.27
N ASN A 61 -14.79 -21.05 -7.21
CA ASN A 61 -14.21 -22.37 -7.03
C ASN A 61 -13.93 -22.70 -5.55
N ASN A 62 -14.05 -21.71 -4.66
CA ASN A 62 -13.71 -21.87 -3.24
C ASN A 62 -14.83 -22.63 -2.52
N THR A 63 -14.48 -23.82 -2.04
CA THR A 63 -15.41 -24.74 -1.35
C THR A 63 -15.17 -24.81 0.15
N SER A 64 -14.23 -24.02 0.69
CA SER A 64 -13.94 -23.96 2.12
C SER A 64 -14.09 -22.55 2.70
N ASP A 65 -14.61 -22.51 3.92
CA ASP A 65 -14.86 -21.29 4.68
C ASP A 65 -13.53 -20.76 5.27
N GLY A 66 -12.87 -19.82 4.59
CA GLY A 66 -12.11 -18.77 5.27
C GLY A 66 -10.60 -18.63 5.04
N GLY A 67 -10.02 -19.21 3.97
CA GLY A 67 -8.64 -18.90 3.55
C GLY A 67 -8.59 -18.12 2.24
N PHE A 68 -7.48 -17.43 1.97
CA PHE A 68 -7.12 -17.02 0.60
C PHE A 68 -6.79 -18.30 -0.17
N GLU A 69 -7.76 -18.82 -0.92
CA GLU A 69 -7.75 -20.18 -1.44
C GLU A 69 -7.20 -20.20 -2.86
N GLN A 70 -5.99 -20.74 -3.01
CA GLN A 70 -5.34 -21.14 -4.27
C GLN A 70 -5.20 -20.08 -5.37
N ALA A 71 -3.97 -19.88 -5.85
CA ALA A 71 -3.76 -19.13 -7.07
C ALA A 71 -4.39 -19.88 -8.26
N ASP A 72 -5.36 -19.24 -8.90
CA ASP A 72 -5.99 -19.74 -10.11
C ASP A 72 -5.25 -19.29 -11.37
N PHE A 73 -5.23 -20.17 -12.36
CA PHE A 73 -4.76 -19.80 -13.70
C PHE A 73 -5.78 -18.90 -14.37
N LEU A 74 -5.35 -17.72 -14.79
CA LEU A 74 -6.14 -16.84 -15.66
C LEU A 74 -6.67 -17.61 -16.87
N GLN A 75 -7.98 -17.51 -17.09
CA GLN A 75 -8.69 -18.16 -18.18
C GLN A 75 -8.95 -17.21 -19.34
N SER A 76 -9.02 -17.76 -20.55
CA SER A 76 -9.39 -17.01 -21.75
C SER A 76 -10.81 -16.43 -21.63
N ILE A 77 -10.95 -15.13 -21.85
CA ILE A 77 -12.24 -14.44 -22.06
C ILE A 77 -12.63 -14.40 -23.54
N VAL A 78 -11.85 -15.01 -24.42
CA VAL A 78 -12.14 -15.11 -25.86
C VAL A 78 -12.65 -16.51 -26.20
N ASP A 79 -13.70 -16.58 -27.03
CA ASP A 79 -14.31 -17.82 -27.49
C ASP A 79 -13.57 -18.45 -28.70
N SER A 80 -14.05 -19.61 -29.16
CA SER A 80 -13.44 -20.32 -30.29
C SER A 80 -13.55 -19.60 -31.64
N SER A 81 -14.38 -18.57 -31.75
CA SER A 81 -14.50 -17.71 -32.93
C SER A 81 -13.56 -16.51 -32.87
N GLY A 82 -12.89 -16.29 -31.75
CA GLY A 82 -12.04 -15.12 -31.50
C GLY A 82 -12.81 -13.91 -30.98
N ALA A 83 -14.08 -14.07 -30.59
CA ALA A 83 -14.90 -13.01 -30.01
C ALA A 83 -14.83 -13.03 -28.48
N PHE A 84 -14.97 -11.85 -27.85
CA PHE A 84 -15.07 -11.78 -26.39
C PHE A 84 -16.34 -12.49 -25.89
N ASN A 85 -16.18 -13.33 -24.87
CA ASN A 85 -17.22 -14.10 -24.23
C ASN A 85 -17.74 -13.33 -23.00
N GLU A 86 -18.94 -12.79 -23.11
CA GLU A 86 -19.58 -11.99 -22.05
C GLU A 86 -19.79 -12.78 -20.75
N SER A 87 -20.01 -14.09 -20.80
CA SER A 87 -20.12 -14.91 -19.58
C SER A 87 -18.77 -15.07 -18.88
N ALA A 88 -17.68 -15.17 -19.62
CA ALA A 88 -16.33 -15.21 -19.04
C ALA A 88 -15.95 -13.85 -18.44
N ILE A 89 -16.26 -12.75 -19.13
CA ILE A 89 -16.06 -11.38 -18.60
C ILE A 89 -16.84 -11.19 -17.30
N ALA A 90 -18.11 -11.60 -17.27
CA ALA A 90 -18.92 -11.52 -16.06
C ALA A 90 -18.39 -12.40 -14.92
N ASP A 91 -17.78 -13.54 -15.21
CA ASP A 91 -17.10 -14.36 -14.20
C ASP A 91 -15.96 -13.58 -13.54
N TYR A 92 -15.09 -12.95 -14.34
CA TYR A 92 -14.02 -12.07 -13.85
C TYR A 92 -14.52 -10.92 -12.97
N GLU A 93 -15.56 -10.22 -13.39
CA GLU A 93 -16.11 -9.09 -12.61
C GLU A 93 -16.69 -9.50 -11.26
N ASN A 94 -17.29 -10.69 -11.19
CA ASN A 94 -18.03 -11.12 -10.00
C ASN A 94 -17.19 -11.97 -9.04
N ASN A 95 -16.28 -12.79 -9.56
CA ASN A 95 -15.66 -13.87 -8.79
C ASN A 95 -14.14 -13.74 -8.63
N TRP A 96 -13.46 -12.98 -9.49
CA TRP A 96 -12.00 -12.92 -9.46
C TRP A 96 -11.49 -11.81 -8.55
N LYS A 97 -10.53 -12.15 -7.70
CA LYS A 97 -9.86 -11.24 -6.76
C LYS A 97 -8.34 -11.34 -6.87
N LEU A 98 -7.67 -10.21 -6.92
CA LEU A 98 -6.22 -10.11 -6.83
C LEU A 98 -5.82 -9.98 -5.37
N ASN A 99 -4.90 -10.85 -4.96
CA ASN A 99 -4.35 -10.90 -3.61
C ASN A 99 -2.83 -11.02 -3.69
N GLY A 100 -2.14 -10.68 -2.61
CA GLY A 100 -0.69 -10.76 -2.57
C GLY A 100 -0.11 -10.56 -1.19
N VAL A 101 1.18 -10.87 -1.08
CA VAL A 101 2.00 -10.65 0.11
C VAL A 101 3.37 -10.16 -0.28
N GLY A 102 4.08 -9.54 0.65
CA GLY A 102 5.44 -9.09 0.41
C GLY A 102 6.12 -8.55 1.65
N ASP A 103 7.29 -7.96 1.44
CA ASP A 103 8.11 -7.33 2.45
C ASP A 103 8.57 -5.94 2.01
N ILE A 104 8.67 -5.03 2.99
CA ILE A 104 9.22 -3.69 2.78
C ILE A 104 10.70 -3.74 3.11
N THR A 105 11.53 -3.51 2.11
CA THR A 105 12.98 -3.46 2.28
C THR A 105 13.39 -2.35 3.24
N MET A 106 13.97 -2.73 4.38
CA MET A 106 14.49 -1.82 5.39
C MET A 106 16.00 -2.01 5.56
N PRO A 107 16.83 -0.95 5.42
CA PRO A 107 18.23 -1.03 5.79
C PRO A 107 18.37 -1.21 7.32
N SER A 108 19.39 -1.97 7.72
CA SER A 108 19.77 -2.15 9.13
C SER A 108 20.43 -0.91 9.74
N THR A 109 20.86 0.03 8.90
CA THR A 109 21.41 1.33 9.30
C THR A 109 20.48 2.47 8.89
N LEU A 110 20.48 3.54 9.69
CA LEU A 110 19.66 4.71 9.43
C LEU A 110 20.14 5.46 8.18
N GLU A 111 19.37 5.35 7.10
CA GLU A 111 19.59 6.06 5.84
C GLU A 111 18.57 7.19 5.65
N THR A 112 18.98 8.26 4.98
CA THR A 112 18.08 9.38 4.69
C THR A 112 16.95 8.93 3.75
N GLY A 113 15.70 9.19 4.14
CA GLY A 113 14.52 8.85 3.37
C GLY A 113 14.13 7.37 3.45
N LYS A 114 14.72 6.56 4.33
CA LYS A 114 14.39 5.14 4.49
C LYS A 114 13.90 4.87 5.91
N LEU A 115 12.77 4.15 6.03
CA LEU A 115 12.43 3.43 7.25
C LEU A 115 13.50 2.37 7.49
N SER A 116 13.98 2.26 8.72
CA SER A 116 15.09 1.39 9.10
C SER A 116 14.79 0.67 10.41
N CYS A 117 15.23 -0.59 10.47
CA CYS A 117 15.16 -1.40 11.68
C CYS A 117 16.25 -2.46 11.65
N SER A 118 17.01 -2.60 12.73
CA SER A 118 18.13 -3.55 12.79
C SER A 118 17.72 -4.95 13.27
N SER A 119 16.50 -5.10 13.79
CA SER A 119 16.04 -6.32 14.48
C SER A 119 14.59 -6.65 14.18
N CYS A 120 14.00 -6.04 13.17
CA CYS A 120 12.61 -6.25 12.80
C CYS A 120 12.44 -6.19 11.28
N GLU A 121 11.35 -6.77 10.84
CA GLU A 121 10.91 -6.88 9.46
C GLU A 121 9.53 -6.24 9.33
N LEU A 122 9.26 -5.66 8.16
CA LEU A 122 7.93 -5.18 7.80
C LEU A 122 7.43 -6.03 6.66
N THR A 123 6.51 -6.93 6.96
CA THR A 123 5.78 -7.73 5.97
C THR A 123 4.43 -7.07 5.68
N PHE A 124 3.81 -7.43 4.57
CA PHE A 124 2.47 -6.99 4.27
C PHE A 124 1.68 -8.03 3.50
N GLU A 125 0.37 -7.90 3.59
CA GLU A 125 -0.59 -8.56 2.73
C GLU A 125 -1.51 -7.53 2.10
N PHE A 126 -2.06 -7.87 0.94
CA PHE A 126 -3.16 -7.14 0.34
C PHE A 126 -4.12 -8.11 -0.33
N GLY A 127 -5.37 -7.69 -0.48
CA GLY A 127 -6.36 -8.54 -1.13
C GLY A 127 -7.68 -7.86 -1.40
N GLY A 128 -8.59 -8.64 -1.97
CA GLY A 128 -9.95 -8.21 -2.25
C GLY A 128 -10.10 -7.27 -3.46
N ILE A 129 -9.02 -7.04 -4.22
CA ILE A 129 -9.06 -6.17 -5.41
C ILE A 129 -9.78 -6.92 -6.54
N GLY A 130 -10.95 -6.45 -6.94
CA GLY A 130 -11.73 -7.01 -8.04
C GLY A 130 -11.41 -6.39 -9.39
N LEU A 131 -12.22 -6.75 -10.39
CA LEU A 131 -12.14 -6.24 -11.74
C LEU A 131 -13.46 -5.58 -12.17
N THR A 132 -13.37 -4.61 -13.07
CA THR A 132 -14.51 -4.04 -13.80
C THR A 132 -14.13 -3.94 -15.27
N SER A 133 -15.00 -4.40 -16.16
CA SER A 133 -14.75 -4.31 -17.59
C SER A 133 -14.89 -2.88 -18.07
N THR A 134 -13.91 -2.43 -18.85
CA THR A 134 -14.02 -1.19 -19.63
C THR A 134 -14.68 -1.51 -20.97
N ARG A 135 -15.52 -0.58 -21.45
CA ARG A 135 -16.27 -0.76 -22.68
C ARG A 135 -16.25 0.49 -23.55
N ASP A 136 -16.29 0.29 -24.86
CA ASP A 136 -16.44 1.36 -25.83
C ASP A 136 -17.90 1.89 -25.90
N ALA A 137 -18.14 2.88 -26.76
CA ALA A 137 -19.46 3.47 -26.97
C ALA A 137 -20.51 2.48 -27.53
N ASN A 138 -20.08 1.33 -28.06
CA ASN A 138 -20.94 0.27 -28.57
C ASN A 138 -21.09 -0.89 -27.56
N ASN A 139 -20.66 -0.69 -26.31
CA ASN A 139 -20.67 -1.69 -25.25
C ASN A 139 -19.75 -2.91 -25.50
N SER A 140 -18.77 -2.77 -26.39
CA SER A 140 -17.77 -3.80 -26.64
C SER A 140 -16.63 -3.69 -25.63
N PHE A 141 -16.16 -4.84 -25.12
CA PHE A 141 -15.04 -4.92 -24.18
C PHE A 141 -13.77 -4.26 -24.74
N THR A 142 -13.12 -3.45 -23.93
CA THR A 142 -11.86 -2.75 -24.29
C THR A 142 -10.69 -3.05 -23.36
N GLY A 143 -10.92 -3.68 -22.21
CA GLY A 143 -9.91 -3.94 -21.19
C GLY A 143 -10.48 -3.96 -19.78
N TRP A 144 -9.61 -3.87 -18.79
CA TRP A 144 -9.95 -3.97 -17.37
C TRP A 144 -9.57 -2.72 -16.58
N GLU A 145 -10.39 -2.39 -15.59
CA GLU A 145 -10.07 -1.51 -14.47
C GLU A 145 -10.11 -2.32 -13.16
N LEU A 146 -9.39 -1.86 -12.13
CA LEU A 146 -9.42 -2.47 -10.81
C LEU A 146 -10.62 -1.93 -10.02
N ASN A 147 -11.33 -2.84 -9.37
CA ASN A 147 -12.37 -2.52 -8.41
C ASN A 147 -11.82 -2.63 -6.99
N LEU A 148 -11.75 -1.52 -6.27
CA LEU A 148 -11.15 -1.43 -4.94
C LEU A 148 -12.17 -1.65 -3.80
N ASP A 149 -13.45 -1.89 -4.12
CA ASP A 149 -14.48 -2.13 -3.11
C ASP A 149 -14.18 -3.38 -2.28
N GLY A 150 -13.98 -3.17 -0.97
CA GLY A 150 -13.63 -4.24 -0.04
C GLY A 150 -12.16 -4.67 -0.09
N SER A 151 -11.32 -3.95 -0.83
CA SER A 151 -9.88 -4.18 -0.83
C SER A 151 -9.20 -3.66 0.45
N PHE A 152 -8.08 -4.27 0.81
CA PHE A 152 -7.33 -3.94 2.02
C PHE A 152 -5.84 -4.17 1.83
N LEU A 153 -5.01 -3.46 2.59
CA LEU A 153 -3.58 -3.75 2.74
C LEU A 153 -3.21 -3.61 4.22
N ASN A 154 -2.63 -4.66 4.79
CA ASN A 154 -2.12 -4.65 6.16
C ASN A 154 -0.61 -4.78 6.16
N VAL A 155 0.06 -3.98 6.98
CA VAL A 155 1.51 -4.04 7.20
C VAL A 155 1.74 -4.52 8.63
N TYR A 156 2.52 -5.57 8.77
CA TYR A 156 2.86 -6.18 10.05
C TYR A 156 4.30 -5.86 10.42
N LEU A 157 4.53 -5.62 11.71
CA LEU A 157 5.84 -5.48 12.29
C LEU A 157 6.20 -6.78 12.99
N ASP A 158 7.13 -7.51 12.40
CA ASP A 158 7.69 -8.71 12.99
C ASP A 158 9.06 -8.42 13.63
N ASN A 159 9.25 -8.87 14.87
CA ASN A 159 10.51 -8.71 15.61
C ASN A 159 11.38 -9.97 15.54
N THR A 160 10.99 -10.96 14.73
CA THR A 160 11.69 -12.21 14.50
C THR A 160 11.87 -12.48 13.00
N PRO A 161 12.55 -11.60 12.24
CA PRO A 161 12.60 -11.65 10.78
C PRO A 161 12.84 -13.05 10.24
N ASP A 162 11.83 -13.62 9.61
CA ASP A 162 11.86 -15.00 9.10
C ASP A 162 11.04 -15.21 7.81
N PHE A 163 10.42 -14.16 7.29
CA PHE A 163 9.81 -14.14 5.97
C PHE A 163 10.88 -13.84 4.92
N GLU A 164 10.89 -14.61 3.84
CA GLU A 164 11.87 -14.45 2.77
C GLU A 164 11.11 -14.69 1.47
N ILE A 165 10.79 -13.62 0.75
CA ILE A 165 9.95 -13.70 -0.44
C ILE A 165 10.57 -14.57 -1.55
N GLY A 166 11.90 -14.53 -1.67
CA GLY A 166 12.65 -15.38 -2.59
C GLY A 166 12.65 -16.87 -2.22
N SER A 167 12.17 -17.22 -1.02
CA SER A 167 11.98 -18.60 -0.54
C SER A 167 10.55 -19.11 -0.68
N VAL A 168 9.64 -18.30 -1.26
CA VAL A 168 8.31 -18.80 -1.64
C VAL A 168 8.53 -19.83 -2.74
N ASP A 169 8.50 -21.10 -2.34
CA ASP A 169 8.67 -22.27 -3.21
C ASP A 169 7.72 -22.17 -4.40
N ALA A 170 8.27 -21.69 -5.52
CA ALA A 170 7.61 -21.79 -6.80
C ALA A 170 7.56 -23.28 -7.18
N ILE A 171 6.35 -23.75 -7.50
CA ILE A 171 6.08 -24.94 -8.32
C ILE A 171 5.94 -26.26 -7.53
N GLY A 172 4.84 -26.37 -6.79
CA GLY A 172 4.00 -27.56 -6.78
C GLY A 172 2.81 -27.37 -7.74
N SER A 173 2.06 -28.43 -8.05
CA SER A 173 0.81 -28.35 -8.86
C SER A 173 -0.25 -27.42 -8.26
N ASP A 174 -0.09 -27.05 -7.00
CA ASP A 174 -1.00 -26.27 -6.19
C ASP A 174 -0.24 -24.98 -5.84
N ALA A 175 -0.21 -24.02 -6.76
CA ALA A 175 0.67 -22.86 -6.68
C ALA A 175 0.16 -21.80 -5.69
N HIS A 176 0.26 -22.06 -4.39
CA HIS A 176 -0.11 -21.12 -3.34
C HIS A 176 1.04 -20.99 -2.33
N LEU A 177 1.04 -19.89 -1.59
CA LEU A 177 1.77 -19.84 -0.32
C LEU A 177 1.25 -20.97 0.57
N THR A 178 2.14 -21.76 1.14
CA THR A 178 1.74 -22.67 2.22
C THR A 178 1.24 -21.88 3.41
N ASP A 179 0.34 -22.44 4.22
CA ASP A 179 -0.14 -21.81 5.46
C ASP A 179 1.04 -21.31 6.32
N ALA A 180 2.12 -22.10 6.42
CA ALA A 180 3.31 -21.73 7.18
C ALA A 180 4.08 -20.52 6.59
N GLN A 181 4.04 -20.31 5.28
CA GLN A 181 4.62 -19.10 4.66
C GLN A 181 3.73 -17.89 4.87
N TYR A 182 2.40 -18.07 4.80
CA TYR A 182 1.45 -16.99 5.06
C TYR A 182 1.43 -16.59 6.55
N ASP A 183 1.57 -17.54 7.47
CA ASP A 183 1.71 -17.28 8.90
C ASP A 183 2.89 -16.34 9.18
N LYS A 184 4.04 -16.55 8.52
CA LYS A 184 5.21 -15.67 8.63
C LYS A 184 5.01 -14.26 8.09
N VAL A 185 4.08 -14.07 7.15
CA VAL A 185 3.71 -12.73 6.67
C VAL A 185 2.92 -12.00 7.75
N THR A 186 2.16 -12.73 8.58
CA THR A 186 1.09 -12.16 9.42
C THR A 186 1.30 -12.37 10.92
N ASP A 187 2.42 -12.97 11.35
CA ASP A 187 2.75 -13.27 12.75
C ASP A 187 3.24 -12.06 13.56
N GLY A 188 3.52 -10.95 12.88
CA GLY A 188 3.84 -9.67 13.48
C GLY A 188 2.63 -8.88 14.02
N ASP A 189 2.93 -7.78 14.72
CA ASP A 189 1.89 -6.86 15.19
C ASP A 189 1.39 -5.98 14.03
N ALA A 190 0.07 -5.78 13.90
CA ALA A 190 -0.50 -4.87 12.90
C ALA A 190 0.03 -3.43 13.09
N TRP A 191 0.95 -3.03 12.21
CA TRP A 191 1.67 -1.76 12.29
C TRP A 191 0.95 -0.65 11.53
N LEU A 192 0.47 -0.95 10.32
CA LEU A 192 -0.43 -0.11 9.55
C LEU A 192 -1.56 -0.93 8.95
N THR A 193 -2.75 -0.34 8.91
CA THR A 193 -3.85 -0.80 8.07
C THR A 193 -4.13 0.31 7.06
N LEU A 194 -4.07 -0.03 5.77
CA LEU A 194 -4.25 0.86 4.65
C LEU A 194 -5.53 0.49 3.89
N ALA A 195 -6.30 1.52 3.55
CA ALA A 195 -7.40 1.40 2.60
C ALA A 195 -6.95 1.91 1.23
N PHE A 196 -7.26 1.17 0.18
CA PHE A 196 -7.06 1.64 -1.19
C PHE A 196 -8.06 2.75 -1.49
N GLU A 197 -7.56 3.86 -1.99
CA GLU A 197 -8.36 5.06 -2.30
C GLU A 197 -8.47 5.31 -3.81
N ASP A 198 -7.46 4.88 -4.55
CA ASP A 198 -7.36 5.08 -5.99
C ASP A 198 -6.38 4.08 -6.57
N SER A 199 -6.60 3.77 -7.84
CA SER A 199 -5.70 2.92 -8.60
C SER A 199 -5.58 3.44 -10.02
N TYR A 200 -4.38 3.35 -10.56
CA TYR A 200 -4.21 3.24 -11.99
C TYR A 200 -3.78 1.82 -12.33
N PHE A 201 -4.42 1.26 -13.35
CA PHE A 201 -4.05 -0.02 -13.90
C PHE A 201 -3.92 0.10 -15.42
N ASN A 202 -2.75 -0.27 -15.91
CA ASN A 202 -2.47 -0.40 -17.32
C ASN A 202 -2.32 -1.90 -17.63
N PRO A 203 -3.40 -2.60 -18.00
CA PRO A 203 -3.29 -3.97 -18.45
C PRO A 203 -2.39 -4.05 -19.68
N GLY A 204 -1.79 -5.23 -19.89
CA GLY A 204 -0.99 -5.54 -21.06
C GLY A 204 -1.80 -5.46 -22.36
N ASN A 205 -1.24 -5.93 -23.47
CA ASN A 205 -1.86 -5.80 -24.80
C ASN A 205 -3.23 -6.52 -24.90
N THR A 206 -4.32 -5.79 -24.66
CA THR A 206 -5.70 -6.28 -24.63
C THR A 206 -6.18 -6.82 -25.98
N SER A 207 -5.51 -6.48 -27.08
CA SER A 207 -5.89 -6.91 -28.44
C SER A 207 -5.39 -8.31 -28.81
N THR A 208 -4.37 -8.83 -28.10
CA THR A 208 -3.77 -10.14 -28.38
C THR A 208 -3.76 -11.06 -27.17
N ASP A 209 -3.94 -10.51 -25.98
CA ASP A 209 -4.01 -11.29 -24.75
C ASP A 209 -5.43 -11.87 -24.57
N PRO A 210 -5.58 -13.21 -24.56
CA PRO A 210 -6.89 -13.84 -24.41
C PRO A 210 -7.53 -13.59 -23.04
N THR A 211 -6.81 -13.06 -22.05
CA THR A 211 -7.31 -12.68 -20.72
C THR A 211 -7.73 -11.20 -20.64
N GLY A 212 -7.63 -10.46 -21.75
CA GLY A 212 -7.93 -9.03 -21.79
C GLY A 212 -6.82 -8.16 -21.18
N GLY A 213 -5.58 -8.64 -21.19
CA GLY A 213 -4.40 -7.91 -20.72
C GLY A 213 -4.02 -8.18 -19.27
N LEU A 214 -4.53 -9.24 -18.64
CA LEU A 214 -4.23 -9.58 -17.25
C LEU A 214 -2.95 -10.40 -17.08
N LEU A 215 -2.37 -10.93 -18.16
CA LEU A 215 -1.13 -11.72 -18.08
C LEU A 215 0.08 -10.90 -17.62
N ALA A 216 0.04 -9.59 -17.81
CA ALA A 216 0.99 -8.64 -17.28
C ALA A 216 0.36 -7.25 -17.22
N GLY A 217 0.77 -6.43 -16.27
CA GLY A 217 0.31 -5.04 -16.19
C GLY A 217 1.11 -4.22 -15.20
N ASP A 218 1.00 -2.91 -15.38
CA ASP A 218 1.55 -1.93 -14.45
C ASP A 218 0.42 -1.32 -13.63
N SER A 219 0.66 -1.16 -12.34
CA SER A 219 -0.28 -0.56 -11.41
C SER A 219 0.37 0.45 -10.50
N TYR A 220 -0.44 1.39 -10.05
CA TYR A 220 -0.10 2.40 -9.06
C TYR A 220 -1.29 2.53 -8.14
N PHE A 221 -1.03 2.66 -6.85
CA PHE A 221 -2.08 2.75 -5.85
C PHE A 221 -1.84 3.93 -4.93
N SER A 222 -2.95 4.43 -4.41
CA SER A 222 -2.91 5.39 -3.32
C SER A 222 -3.70 4.88 -2.14
N PHE A 223 -3.23 5.25 -0.96
CA PHE A 223 -3.71 4.70 0.28
C PHE A 223 -4.06 5.79 1.29
N SER A 224 -5.09 5.48 2.09
CA SER A 224 -5.36 6.15 3.35
C SER A 224 -4.97 5.24 4.51
N VAL A 225 -4.32 5.82 5.52
CA VAL A 225 -3.97 5.09 6.74
C VAL A 225 -5.19 5.08 7.65
N THR A 226 -5.71 3.89 7.92
CA THR A 226 -6.99 3.69 8.64
C THR A 226 -6.82 3.03 10.01
N GLY A 227 -5.66 2.44 10.29
CA GLY A 227 -5.40 1.75 11.55
C GLY A 227 -3.96 1.30 11.72
N GLY A 228 -3.74 0.41 12.69
CA GLY A 228 -2.42 -0.06 13.12
C GLY A 228 -1.79 0.80 14.21
N THR A 229 -0.72 0.29 14.82
CA THR A 229 -0.04 0.97 15.92
C THR A 229 0.63 2.28 15.52
N ALA A 230 0.99 2.45 14.24
CA ALA A 230 1.64 3.63 13.71
C ALA A 230 0.70 4.64 13.03
N VAL A 231 -0.63 4.46 13.12
CA VAL A 231 -1.62 5.34 12.46
C VAL A 231 -1.40 6.83 12.73
N ASP A 232 -1.14 7.21 13.98
CA ASP A 232 -0.97 8.62 14.40
C ASP A 232 0.36 9.23 13.92
N ASN A 233 1.23 8.43 13.34
CA ASN A 233 2.53 8.86 12.83
C ASN A 233 2.49 9.21 11.35
N PHE A 234 1.38 9.06 10.64
CA PHE A 234 1.30 9.39 9.22
C PHE A 234 0.41 10.60 9.01
N VAL A 235 0.89 11.57 8.21
CA VAL A 235 0.15 12.79 7.95
C VAL A 235 -0.92 12.52 6.90
N SER A 236 -2.18 12.57 7.32
CA SER A 236 -3.30 12.37 6.42
C SER A 236 -3.38 13.43 5.32
N ASN A 237 -3.77 13.03 4.12
CA ASN A 237 -4.02 13.90 2.97
C ASN A 237 -2.85 14.84 2.65
N SER A 238 -1.62 14.36 2.86
CA SER A 238 -0.41 15.19 2.77
C SER A 238 0.15 15.26 1.36
N ILE A 239 0.09 14.16 0.61
CA ILE A 239 0.63 14.10 -0.74
C ILE A 239 -0.42 14.62 -1.74
N ARG A 240 0.01 15.55 -2.58
CA ARG A 240 -0.74 16.14 -3.69
C ARG A 240 -0.15 15.68 -5.00
N ASN A 241 -1.02 15.39 -5.97
CA ASN A 241 -0.70 15.48 -7.39
C ASN A 241 0.61 14.78 -7.80
N ALA A 242 0.66 13.45 -7.69
CA ALA A 242 1.79 12.67 -8.18
C ALA A 242 1.78 12.64 -9.72
N GLN A 243 2.11 13.78 -10.34
CA GLN A 243 2.25 13.93 -11.80
C GLN A 243 3.58 13.40 -12.29
N THR A 244 4.55 13.17 -11.39
CA THR A 244 5.88 12.66 -11.73
C THR A 244 6.33 11.62 -10.72
N ASN A 245 7.05 10.59 -11.18
CA ASN A 245 7.65 9.59 -10.30
C ASN A 245 8.86 10.19 -9.56
N ILE A 246 9.44 9.40 -8.65
CA ILE A 246 10.62 9.78 -7.86
C ILE A 246 11.87 10.11 -8.71
N PHE A 247 11.83 9.85 -10.03
CA PHE A 247 12.87 10.18 -11.01
C PHE A 247 12.49 11.38 -11.90
N GLY A 248 11.42 12.10 -11.56
CA GLY A 248 10.94 13.27 -12.30
C GLY A 248 10.30 12.95 -13.66
N GLN A 249 9.95 11.69 -13.93
CA GLN A 249 9.25 11.30 -15.15
C GLN A 249 7.74 11.41 -14.94
N PRO A 250 6.96 11.89 -15.92
CA PRO A 250 5.51 11.94 -15.79
C PRO A 250 4.91 10.59 -15.40
N ILE A 251 4.14 10.54 -14.31
CA ILE A 251 3.23 9.43 -14.05
C ILE A 251 1.96 9.78 -14.81
N ALA A 252 1.72 9.07 -15.91
CA ALA A 252 0.43 9.08 -16.56
C ALA A 252 -0.33 7.83 -16.08
N PRO A 253 -1.52 7.99 -15.45
CA PRO A 253 -2.30 9.20 -15.21
C PRO A 253 -1.99 9.87 -13.87
N GLU A 254 -2.41 11.12 -13.77
CA GLU A 254 -2.28 11.96 -12.58
C GLU A 254 -3.25 11.48 -11.48
N PHE A 255 -2.76 11.27 -10.26
CA PHE A 255 -3.63 11.11 -9.08
C PHE A 255 -4.12 12.49 -8.63
N TYR A 256 -5.40 12.79 -8.79
CA TYR A 256 -5.98 14.12 -8.53
C TYR A 256 -6.42 14.39 -7.09
N VAL A 257 -6.14 13.48 -6.16
CA VAL A 257 -6.69 13.55 -4.80
C VAL A 257 -5.56 13.54 -3.77
N TYR A 258 -5.86 14.11 -2.59
CA TYR A 258 -4.96 14.08 -1.44
C TYR A 258 -4.85 12.68 -0.86
N ARG A 259 -3.64 12.23 -0.55
CA ARG A 259 -3.36 10.85 -0.09
C ARG A 259 -2.39 10.83 1.09
N ASP A 260 -2.39 9.74 1.84
CA ASP A 260 -1.51 9.56 3.00
C ASP A 260 -0.20 8.89 2.56
N ILE A 261 -0.33 7.84 1.73
CA ILE A 261 0.76 7.02 1.21
C ILE A 261 0.52 6.70 -0.26
N LEU A 262 1.59 6.62 -1.06
CA LEU A 262 1.58 6.18 -2.46
C LEU A 262 2.40 4.91 -2.64
N GLY A 263 1.84 3.93 -3.35
CA GLY A 263 2.53 2.77 -3.91
C GLY A 263 2.80 2.99 -5.39
N LEU A 264 4.08 3.02 -5.78
CA LEU A 264 4.53 3.43 -7.10
C LEU A 264 5.28 2.31 -7.83
N GLY A 265 5.02 2.19 -9.14
CA GLY A 265 5.80 1.36 -10.06
C GLY A 265 5.61 -0.14 -9.83
N MET A 266 4.38 -0.57 -9.55
CA MET A 266 4.07 -1.97 -9.26
C MET A 266 3.78 -2.70 -10.57
N SER A 267 4.81 -3.33 -11.12
CA SER A 267 4.69 -4.19 -12.30
C SER A 267 4.57 -5.64 -11.88
N ALA A 268 3.72 -6.40 -12.56
CA ALA A 268 3.60 -7.84 -12.34
C ALA A 268 3.38 -8.57 -13.66
N ALA A 269 3.98 -9.76 -13.79
CA ALA A 269 3.77 -10.65 -14.93
C ALA A 269 3.44 -12.06 -14.44
N PHE A 270 2.28 -12.57 -14.83
CA PHE A 270 1.82 -13.93 -14.59
C PHE A 270 2.34 -14.87 -15.69
N GLY A 271 2.30 -14.44 -16.95
CA GLY A 271 2.58 -15.34 -18.07
C GLY A 271 1.71 -16.60 -17.99
N ASP A 272 2.30 -17.79 -18.13
CA ASP A 272 1.57 -19.06 -17.97
C ASP A 272 1.60 -19.61 -16.53
N ALA A 273 1.86 -18.75 -15.54
CA ALA A 273 1.91 -19.11 -14.13
C ALA A 273 0.78 -18.45 -13.32
N PRO A 274 0.29 -19.10 -12.26
CA PRO A 274 -0.77 -18.56 -11.41
C PRO A 274 -0.23 -17.55 -10.38
N LEU A 275 1.08 -17.56 -10.11
CA LEU A 275 1.79 -16.57 -9.30
C LEU A 275 2.56 -15.60 -10.19
N SER A 276 2.56 -14.33 -9.82
CA SER A 276 3.31 -13.28 -10.53
C SER A 276 4.82 -13.41 -10.35
N SER A 277 5.56 -12.86 -11.29
CA SER A 277 7.01 -12.65 -11.23
C SER A 277 7.39 -11.20 -11.52
N GLY A 278 8.61 -10.81 -11.12
CA GLY A 278 9.16 -9.46 -11.41
C GLY A 278 8.53 -8.34 -10.59
N THR A 279 7.95 -8.67 -9.44
CA THR A 279 7.08 -7.83 -8.63
C THR A 279 7.87 -7.05 -7.57
N SER A 280 8.02 -5.75 -7.82
CA SER A 280 8.64 -4.81 -6.89
C SER A 280 7.96 -3.45 -7.01
N GLY A 281 8.15 -2.59 -6.01
CA GLY A 281 7.61 -1.25 -6.03
C GLY A 281 8.29 -0.34 -5.01
N ASN A 282 7.76 0.88 -4.89
CA ASN A 282 8.21 1.84 -3.89
C ASN A 282 7.01 2.43 -3.14
N LEU A 283 7.16 2.57 -1.83
CA LEU A 283 6.17 3.13 -0.92
C LEU A 283 6.69 4.47 -0.38
N THR A 284 5.92 5.55 -0.59
CA THR A 284 6.29 6.88 -0.09
C THR A 284 5.13 7.57 0.62
N GLY A 285 5.45 8.33 1.66
CA GLY A 285 4.48 8.98 2.55
C GLY A 285 5.15 10.05 3.40
N VAL A 286 4.38 10.68 4.28
CA VAL A 286 4.89 11.62 5.28
C VAL A 286 4.70 11.05 6.67
N ALA A 287 5.79 10.57 7.27
CA ALA A 287 5.81 10.14 8.66
C ALA A 287 6.22 11.28 9.59
N ILE A 288 5.64 11.35 10.78
CA ILE A 288 5.94 12.33 11.82
C ILE A 288 6.19 11.62 13.14
N SER A 289 6.90 12.29 14.05
CA SER A 289 6.96 11.83 15.43
C SER A 289 5.57 11.87 16.05
N ALA A 290 5.27 10.89 16.91
CA ALA A 290 3.99 10.84 17.59
C ALA A 290 3.72 12.18 18.30
N PRO A 291 2.47 12.70 18.31
CA PRO A 291 2.16 13.97 18.94
C PRO A 291 2.58 13.99 20.41
N SER A 292 3.72 14.63 20.71
CA SER A 292 4.27 14.75 22.07
C SER A 292 3.40 15.61 23.01
N THR A 293 2.28 16.12 22.52
CA THR A 293 1.35 17.04 23.18
C THR A 293 0.85 16.52 24.52
N ILE A 294 0.65 15.20 24.68
CA ILE A 294 0.21 14.59 25.95
C ILE A 294 1.33 14.60 27.00
N ALA A 295 2.57 14.33 26.60
CA ALA A 295 3.72 14.32 27.51
C ALA A 295 4.05 15.73 28.02
N PHE A 296 3.98 16.74 27.15
CA PHE A 296 4.17 18.14 27.55
C PHE A 296 3.02 18.68 28.41
N PHE A 297 1.77 18.29 28.17
CA PHE A 297 0.66 18.60 29.07
C PHE A 297 0.83 17.94 30.45
N GLY A 298 1.26 16.67 30.49
CA GLY A 298 1.54 15.94 31.73
C GLY A 298 2.68 16.59 32.54
N LEU A 299 3.78 16.95 31.88
CA LEU A 299 4.90 17.67 32.53
C LEU A 299 4.49 19.08 32.96
N GLY A 300 3.65 19.77 32.18
CA GLY A 300 3.07 21.06 32.55
C GLY A 300 2.20 20.99 33.81
N LEU A 301 1.37 19.94 33.94
CA LEU A 301 0.56 19.69 35.13
C LEU A 301 1.40 19.32 36.35
N VAL A 302 2.43 18.48 36.19
CA VAL A 302 3.37 18.16 37.27
C VAL A 302 4.15 19.40 37.71
N GLY A 303 4.62 20.22 36.77
CA GLY A 303 5.29 21.49 37.04
C GLY A 303 4.40 22.48 37.80
N LEU A 304 3.13 22.62 37.40
CA LEU A 304 2.13 23.43 38.10
C LEU A 304 1.81 22.89 39.50
N SER A 305 1.75 21.56 39.68
CA SER A 305 1.51 20.93 40.98
C SER A 305 2.66 21.19 41.96
N LEU A 306 3.91 21.12 41.51
CA LEU A 306 5.09 21.39 42.31
C LEU A 306 5.26 22.89 42.62
N ALA A 307 4.92 23.77 41.68
CA ALA A 307 4.90 25.21 41.89
C ALA A 307 3.81 25.63 42.90
N SER A 308 2.62 25.03 42.85
CA SER A 308 1.55 25.29 43.82
C SER A 308 1.92 24.85 45.25
N ARG A 309 2.64 23.72 45.39
CA ARG A 309 3.13 23.22 46.69
C ARG A 309 4.18 24.12 47.33
N ARG A 310 5.00 24.81 46.54
CA ARG A 310 5.97 25.81 47.05
C ARG A 310 5.32 27.10 47.52
N ARG A 311 4.09 27.39 47.09
CA ARG A 311 3.36 28.62 47.44
C ARG A 311 2.61 28.51 48.78
N ASN A 312 2.40 27.29 49.27
CA ASN A 312 1.68 26.97 50.50
C ASN A 312 2.60 26.46 51.64
N LYS A 313 3.92 26.64 51.51
CA LYS A 313 4.92 26.51 52.58
C LYS A 313 5.60 27.85 52.77
#